data_AF-A0A356ZBD0-F1
#
_entry.id   AF-A0A356ZBD0-F1
#
_cell.length_a   1.000
_cell.length_b   1.000
_cell.length_c   1.000
_cell.angle_alpha   90.00
_cell.angle_beta   90.00
_cell.angle_gamma   90.00
#
_symmetry.space_group_name_H-M   'P 1'
#
loop_
_entity.id
_entity.type
_entity.pdbx_description
1 polymer ?
#
loop_
_entity_poly.entity_id
_entity_poly.type
_entity_poly.pdbx_seq_one_letter_code
_entity_poly.pdbx_strand_id
1 'polypeptide(L)'
;MDKFVLKSEYHATGDQPEAIKKLVEGLNDGLREQTLLGVTGSGKTFTMARVIEEVQRPTLVMAPNKTLAGQLYSELKHFFPDNAVEYFISYYDYYQPEAYVPHTDTYIEKDSSINDEIDKLRHSATASLLERKDVIIVASVSCIYGLGSPEDYYALAVSLRPQMEISRDQVLKKLVDIQYERNETTFFRGNFRVRGDVVEIFPASNSDHALRVEFFGDEIDRIVEFNPMTGEVFGRRVHAMIFPASHFVTTRERMLEAAGEIELELQQQVDRFNNEGKLLEAQRIAQRTRYDLEMIREVGYCKGIENYSRYITGRAPGEPPYTLMDFFPKDMLLFMDESHISVSQVRGMYAGDRSRKQNLVDYGFRLPSALDNRPL
;
A
#
# COMPACT_ATOMS: atom_id res chain seq x y z
N MET A 1 2.78 -0.74 -25.75
CA MET A 1 3.35 0.22 -24.80
C MET A 1 2.21 1.09 -24.37
N ASP A 2 1.89 1.02 -23.09
CA ASP A 2 0.72 1.66 -22.53
C ASP A 2 0.98 3.18 -22.49
N LYS A 3 0.09 3.94 -23.12
CA LYS A 3 0.19 5.40 -23.24
C LYS A 3 -1.05 6.03 -22.63
N PHE A 4 -0.90 7.16 -21.96
CA PHE A 4 -2.04 7.97 -21.56
C PHE A 4 -2.79 8.47 -22.79
N VAL A 5 -4.10 8.26 -22.81
CA VAL A 5 -4.99 8.73 -23.88
C VAL A 5 -6.13 9.50 -23.24
N LEU A 6 -6.11 10.83 -23.38
CA LEU A 6 -7.16 11.69 -22.84
C LEU A 6 -8.40 11.61 -23.73
N LYS A 7 -9.51 11.14 -23.18
CA LYS A 7 -10.83 11.21 -23.80
C LYS A 7 -11.60 12.38 -23.21
N SER A 8 -11.87 13.38 -24.03
CA SER A 8 -12.67 14.54 -23.62
C SER A 8 -13.30 15.21 -24.84
N GLU A 9 -14.53 15.69 -24.68
CA GLU A 9 -15.18 16.60 -25.64
C GLU A 9 -14.65 18.04 -25.50
N TYR A 10 -13.91 18.34 -24.43
CA TYR A 10 -13.35 19.64 -24.18
C TYR A 10 -12.01 19.84 -24.91
N HIS A 11 -11.83 21.05 -25.43
CA HIS A 11 -10.56 21.54 -25.92
C HIS A 11 -9.98 22.56 -24.94
N ALA A 12 -8.65 22.67 -24.89
CA ALA A 12 -8.01 23.69 -24.07
C ALA A 12 -8.42 25.09 -24.57
N THR A 13 -8.94 25.92 -23.68
CA THR A 13 -9.46 27.26 -24.00
C THR A 13 -8.93 28.31 -23.01
N GLY A 14 -9.07 29.59 -23.35
CA GLY A 14 -8.53 30.68 -22.54
C GLY A 14 -7.02 30.55 -22.37
N ASP A 15 -6.55 30.64 -21.12
CA ASP A 15 -5.12 30.57 -20.79
C ASP A 15 -4.58 29.13 -20.66
N GLN A 16 -5.46 28.11 -20.75
CA GLN A 16 -5.06 26.71 -20.59
C GLN A 16 -3.98 26.27 -21.61
N PRO A 17 -4.04 26.58 -22.92
CA PRO A 17 -3.02 26.15 -23.88
C PRO A 17 -1.63 26.65 -23.52
N GLU A 18 -1.51 27.92 -23.09
CA GLU A 18 -0.23 28.50 -22.69
C GLU A 18 0.28 27.89 -21.38
N ALA A 19 -0.61 27.67 -20.40
CA ALA A 19 -0.26 27.04 -19.13
C ALA A 19 0.25 25.60 -19.33
N ILE A 20 -0.46 24.79 -20.13
CA ILE A 20 -0.05 23.42 -20.47
C ILE A 20 1.33 23.44 -21.13
N LYS A 21 1.51 24.28 -22.15
CA LYS A 21 2.78 24.40 -22.87
C LYS A 21 3.94 24.71 -21.93
N LYS A 22 3.81 25.73 -21.07
CA LYS A 22 4.86 26.13 -20.12
C LYS A 22 5.20 25.02 -19.12
N LEU A 23 4.20 24.32 -18.59
CA LEU A 23 4.42 23.22 -17.64
C LEU A 23 5.16 22.04 -18.30
N VAL A 24 4.76 21.69 -19.53
CA VAL A 24 5.39 20.61 -20.31
C VAL A 24 6.83 20.98 -20.69
N GLU A 25 7.07 22.20 -21.19
CA GLU A 25 8.41 22.72 -21.48
C GLU A 25 9.29 22.68 -20.21
N GLY A 26 8.78 23.18 -19.08
CA GLY A 26 9.51 23.14 -17.82
C GLY A 26 9.87 21.73 -17.36
N LEU A 27 8.97 20.75 -17.54
CA LEU A 27 9.25 19.34 -17.20
C LEU A 27 10.33 18.75 -18.13
N ASN A 28 10.29 19.06 -19.42
CA ASN A 28 11.28 18.61 -20.41
C ASN A 28 12.65 19.26 -20.20
N ASP A 29 12.68 20.51 -19.72
CA ASP A 29 13.89 21.23 -19.33
C ASP A 29 14.48 20.75 -17.99
N GLY A 30 13.81 19.83 -17.30
CA GLY A 30 14.26 19.24 -16.04
C GLY A 30 13.95 20.09 -14.81
N LEU A 31 13.00 21.04 -14.89
CA LEU A 31 12.53 21.78 -13.72
C LEU A 31 11.87 20.82 -12.73
N ARG A 32 12.44 20.76 -11.52
CA ARG A 32 11.94 19.90 -10.44
C ARG A 32 10.64 20.39 -9.83
N GLU A 33 10.47 21.72 -9.74
CA GLU A 33 9.35 22.37 -9.06
C GLU A 33 8.74 23.41 -9.97
N GLN A 34 7.41 23.36 -10.13
CA GLN A 34 6.63 24.30 -10.93
C GLN A 34 5.30 24.57 -10.24
N THR A 35 4.74 25.76 -10.43
CA THR A 35 3.49 26.18 -9.79
C THR A 35 2.48 26.64 -10.84
N LEU A 36 1.35 25.95 -10.91
CA LEU A 36 0.19 26.40 -11.68
C LEU A 36 -0.68 27.33 -10.83
N LEU A 37 -0.57 28.64 -11.03
CA LEU A 37 -1.43 29.62 -10.37
C LEU A 37 -2.78 29.74 -11.08
N GLY A 38 -3.66 28.76 -10.88
CA GLY A 38 -4.98 28.72 -11.49
C GLY A 38 -6.09 29.24 -10.58
N VAL A 39 -6.90 30.18 -11.08
CA VAL A 39 -8.10 30.65 -10.38
C VAL A 39 -9.14 29.54 -10.24
N THR A 40 -10.02 29.61 -9.23
CA THR A 40 -11.12 28.64 -9.06
C THR A 40 -12.02 28.61 -10.30
N GLY A 41 -12.40 27.42 -10.75
CA GLY A 41 -13.24 27.25 -11.93
C GLY A 41 -12.51 27.33 -13.29
N SER A 42 -11.19 27.56 -13.31
CA SER A 42 -10.40 27.62 -14.55
C SER A 42 -10.14 26.26 -15.22
N GLY A 43 -10.72 25.17 -14.71
CA GLY A 43 -10.50 23.82 -15.25
C GLY A 43 -9.11 23.25 -14.96
N LYS A 44 -8.58 23.48 -13.75
CA LYS A 44 -7.24 23.01 -13.35
C LYS A 44 -7.03 21.51 -13.58
N THR A 45 -8.02 20.66 -13.30
CA THR A 45 -7.93 19.21 -13.53
C THR A 45 -7.73 18.87 -15.00
N PHE A 46 -8.39 19.58 -15.92
CA PHE A 46 -8.20 19.37 -17.34
C PHE A 46 -6.79 19.80 -17.80
N THR A 47 -6.27 20.91 -17.28
CA THR A 47 -4.87 21.32 -17.48
C THR A 47 -3.91 20.24 -16.98
N MET A 48 -4.12 19.70 -15.78
CA MET A 48 -3.32 18.60 -15.24
C MET A 48 -3.37 17.36 -16.14
N ALA A 49 -4.57 16.94 -16.57
CA ALA A 49 -4.77 15.79 -17.46
C ALA A 49 -4.02 15.97 -18.78
N ARG A 50 -4.08 17.16 -19.40
CA ARG A 50 -3.30 17.46 -20.62
C ARG A 50 -1.80 17.36 -20.39
N VAL A 51 -1.29 17.88 -19.27
CA VAL A 51 0.13 17.73 -18.94
C VAL A 51 0.51 16.25 -18.81
N ILE A 52 -0.30 15.42 -18.14
CA ILE A 52 -0.06 13.98 -18.00
C ILE A 52 -0.03 13.29 -19.38
N GLU A 53 -0.99 13.60 -20.25
CA GLU A 53 -1.03 13.08 -21.63
C GLU A 53 0.20 13.50 -22.45
N GLU A 54 0.67 14.74 -22.34
CA GLU A 54 1.83 15.19 -23.13
C GLU A 54 3.15 14.58 -22.63
N VAL A 55 3.33 14.46 -21.31
CA VAL A 55 4.60 14.00 -20.72
C VAL A 55 4.72 12.48 -20.59
N GLN A 56 3.60 11.74 -20.59
CA GLN A 56 3.58 10.28 -20.58
C GLN A 56 4.32 9.65 -19.38
N ARG A 57 4.19 10.23 -18.18
CA ARG A 57 4.85 9.78 -16.94
C ARG A 57 3.84 9.27 -15.92
N PRO A 58 4.09 8.15 -15.23
CA PRO A 58 3.27 7.71 -14.11
C PRO A 58 3.11 8.85 -13.10
N THR A 59 1.88 9.09 -12.67
CA THR A 59 1.55 10.32 -11.95
C THR A 59 0.91 10.03 -10.60
N LEU A 60 1.40 10.70 -9.56
CA LEU A 60 0.78 10.78 -8.24
C LEU A 60 0.09 12.14 -8.10
N VAL A 61 -1.20 12.14 -7.79
CA VAL A 61 -1.98 13.36 -7.49
C VAL A 61 -2.34 13.35 -6.01
N MET A 62 -1.70 14.21 -5.24
CA MET A 62 -1.95 14.33 -3.80
C MET A 62 -3.04 15.36 -3.52
N ALA A 63 -4.07 14.96 -2.77
CA ALA A 63 -5.15 15.82 -2.31
C ALA A 63 -5.14 15.94 -0.77
N PRO A 64 -5.51 17.12 -0.22
CA PRO A 64 -5.47 17.37 1.23
C PRO A 64 -6.57 16.65 2.03
N ASN A 65 -7.62 16.14 1.37
CA ASN A 65 -8.73 15.46 2.04
C ASN A 65 -9.39 14.40 1.13
N LYS A 66 -10.16 13.48 1.75
CA LYS A 66 -10.82 12.36 1.05
C LYS A 66 -11.84 12.82 0.01
N THR A 67 -12.57 13.90 0.28
CA THR A 67 -13.61 14.43 -0.63
C THR A 67 -13.01 14.92 -1.93
N LEU A 68 -11.97 15.77 -1.87
CA LEU A 68 -11.27 16.29 -3.03
C LEU A 68 -10.54 15.18 -3.79
N ALA A 69 -9.93 14.23 -3.06
CA ALA A 69 -9.35 13.04 -3.66
C ALA A 69 -10.41 12.25 -4.48
N GLY A 70 -11.61 12.05 -3.94
CA GLY A 70 -12.70 11.36 -4.64
C GLY A 70 -13.18 12.10 -5.89
N GLN A 71 -13.26 13.44 -5.84
CA GLN A 71 -13.60 14.28 -6.99
C GLN A 71 -12.55 14.16 -8.09
N LEU A 72 -11.27 14.35 -7.76
CA LEU A 72 -10.16 14.21 -8.70
C LEU A 72 -10.09 12.80 -9.30
N TYR A 73 -10.30 11.76 -8.49
CA TYR A 73 -10.36 10.37 -8.96
C TYR A 73 -11.45 10.19 -10.01
N SER A 74 -12.66 10.69 -9.73
CA SER A 74 -13.80 10.60 -10.66
C SER A 74 -13.54 11.36 -11.97
N GLU A 75 -13.03 12.59 -11.88
CA GLU A 75 -12.69 13.42 -13.04
C GLU A 75 -11.60 12.78 -13.90
N LEU A 76 -10.50 12.32 -13.27
CA LEU A 76 -9.40 11.69 -13.98
C LEU A 76 -9.79 10.34 -14.60
N LYS A 77 -10.66 9.57 -13.94
CA LYS A 77 -11.20 8.32 -14.49
C LYS A 77 -12.10 8.57 -15.71
N HIS A 78 -12.84 9.67 -15.72
CA HIS A 78 -13.61 10.09 -16.89
C HIS A 78 -12.68 10.52 -18.04
N PHE A 79 -11.59 11.22 -17.72
CA PHE A 79 -10.59 11.67 -18.69
C PHE A 79 -9.73 10.53 -19.26
N PHE A 80 -9.42 9.51 -18.47
CA PHE A 80 -8.53 8.40 -18.87
C PHE A 80 -9.21 7.03 -18.67
N PRO A 81 -10.32 6.74 -19.36
CA PRO A 81 -11.11 5.53 -19.12
C PRO A 81 -10.40 4.24 -19.55
N ASP A 82 -9.36 4.33 -20.40
CA ASP A 82 -8.59 3.19 -20.89
C ASP A 82 -7.25 3.00 -20.14
N ASN A 83 -6.90 3.92 -19.24
CA ASN A 83 -5.66 3.88 -18.45
C ASN A 83 -5.96 3.50 -16.99
N ALA A 84 -4.91 3.17 -16.22
CA ALA A 84 -5.08 2.82 -14.82
C ALA A 84 -5.19 4.08 -13.96
N VAL A 85 -6.42 4.52 -13.70
CA VAL A 85 -6.72 5.55 -12.70
C VAL A 85 -7.11 4.89 -11.39
N GLU A 86 -6.26 5.09 -10.38
CA GLU A 86 -6.27 4.37 -9.11
C GLU A 86 -6.47 5.31 -7.92
N TYR A 87 -6.88 4.75 -6.79
CA TYR A 87 -7.25 5.51 -5.60
C TYR A 87 -6.52 5.01 -4.36
N PHE A 88 -5.78 5.88 -3.68
CA PHE A 88 -4.93 5.51 -2.55
C PHE A 88 -5.11 6.45 -1.35
N ILE A 89 -6.12 6.16 -0.54
CA ILE A 89 -6.36 6.89 0.72
C ILE A 89 -6.26 5.92 1.91
N SER A 90 -6.42 6.45 3.13
CA SER A 90 -6.59 5.61 4.31
C SER A 90 -7.83 4.74 4.15
N TYR A 91 -7.63 3.43 4.20
CA TYR A 91 -8.66 2.39 4.24
C TYR A 91 -9.42 2.30 5.56
N TYR A 92 -9.14 3.16 6.55
CA TYR A 92 -9.91 3.17 7.78
C TYR A 92 -11.14 4.09 7.62
N ASP A 93 -12.32 3.54 7.87
CA ASP A 93 -13.55 4.30 8.09
C ASP A 93 -13.53 4.99 9.45
N TYR A 94 -13.06 4.25 10.45
CA TYR A 94 -12.79 4.73 11.79
C TYR A 94 -11.37 4.31 12.20
N TYR A 95 -10.62 5.23 12.80
CA TYR A 95 -9.28 4.94 13.28
C TYR A 95 -8.99 5.69 14.58
N GLN A 96 -8.74 4.93 15.63
CA GLN A 96 -8.18 5.41 16.88
C GLN A 96 -6.75 4.87 17.01
N PRO A 97 -5.73 5.75 16.99
CA PRO A 97 -4.35 5.30 17.15
C PRO A 97 -4.12 4.83 18.59
N GLU A 98 -3.20 3.88 18.73
CA GLU A 98 -2.63 3.54 20.03
C GLU A 98 -1.98 4.80 20.65
N ALA A 99 -2.30 5.10 21.89
CA ALA A 99 -1.73 6.24 22.59
C ALA A 99 -1.66 6.00 24.09
N TYR A 100 -0.77 6.73 24.76
CA TYR A 100 -0.71 6.79 26.20
C TYR A 100 -0.71 8.25 26.64
N VAL A 101 -1.58 8.58 27.58
CA VAL A 101 -1.76 9.93 28.13
C VAL A 101 -1.21 9.93 29.56
N PRO A 102 0.03 10.43 29.78
CA PRO A 102 0.69 10.30 31.08
C PRO A 102 -0.02 11.03 32.22
N HIS A 103 -0.66 12.17 31.93
CA HIS A 103 -1.32 12.98 32.96
C HIS A 103 -2.51 12.27 33.62
N THR A 104 -3.17 11.37 32.90
CA THR A 104 -4.34 10.62 33.37
C THR A 104 -4.08 9.13 33.52
N ASP A 105 -2.81 8.68 33.37
CA ASP A 105 -2.40 7.27 33.35
C ASP A 105 -3.33 6.41 32.48
N THR A 106 -3.68 6.92 31.30
CA THR A 106 -4.68 6.29 30.43
C THR A 106 -4.01 5.72 29.19
N TYR A 107 -4.07 4.41 29.06
CA TYR A 107 -3.72 3.71 27.83
C TYR A 107 -4.95 3.60 26.92
N ILE A 108 -4.78 4.04 25.68
CA ILE A 108 -5.81 4.03 24.64
C ILE A 108 -5.43 2.94 23.65
N GLU A 109 -6.25 1.90 23.59
CA GLU A 109 -6.06 0.82 22.63
C GLU A 109 -6.29 1.29 21.19
N LYS A 110 -5.54 0.68 20.27
CA LYS A 110 -5.79 0.80 18.84
C LYS A 110 -7.13 0.13 18.53
N ASP A 111 -8.05 0.93 18.01
CA ASP A 111 -9.33 0.46 17.49
C ASP A 111 -9.54 1.04 16.09
N SER A 112 -10.05 0.23 15.18
CA SER A 112 -10.17 0.62 13.79
C SER A 112 -11.18 -0.24 13.03
N SER A 113 -11.90 0.39 12.11
CA SER A 113 -12.73 -0.30 11.13
C SER A 113 -12.12 -0.10 9.74
N ILE A 114 -11.89 -1.21 9.03
CA ILE A 114 -11.33 -1.21 7.68
C ILE A 114 -12.48 -1.20 6.67
N ASN A 115 -12.36 -0.33 5.67
CA ASN A 115 -13.21 -0.28 4.51
C ASN A 115 -12.64 -1.20 3.42
N ASP A 116 -13.32 -2.31 3.16
CA ASP A 116 -12.86 -3.31 2.21
C ASP A 116 -12.71 -2.78 0.78
N GLU A 117 -13.56 -1.85 0.35
CA GLU A 117 -13.47 -1.28 -0.99
C GLU A 117 -12.22 -0.41 -1.15
N ILE A 118 -11.89 0.39 -0.14
CA ILE A 118 -10.69 1.24 -0.16
C ILE A 118 -9.42 0.39 -0.08
N ASP A 119 -9.42 -0.66 0.76
CA ASP A 119 -8.29 -1.58 0.83
C ASP A 119 -8.01 -2.27 -0.52
N LYS A 120 -9.06 -2.75 -1.18
CA LYS A 120 -8.97 -3.26 -2.56
C LYS A 120 -8.37 -2.22 -3.51
N LEU A 121 -8.84 -0.97 -3.47
CA LEU A 121 -8.31 0.10 -4.34
C LEU A 121 -6.82 0.38 -4.06
N ARG A 122 -6.35 0.23 -2.83
CA ARG A 122 -4.92 0.35 -2.49
C ARG A 122 -4.09 -0.79 -3.07
N HIS A 123 -4.60 -2.02 -3.02
CA HIS A 123 -3.97 -3.16 -3.69
C HIS A 123 -3.95 -2.98 -5.22
N SER A 124 -5.05 -2.51 -5.81
CA SER A 124 -5.11 -2.14 -7.24
C SER A 124 -4.04 -1.11 -7.59
N ALA A 125 -3.93 -0.03 -6.80
CA ALA A 125 -2.96 1.03 -7.04
C ALA A 125 -1.50 0.56 -7.04
N THR A 126 -1.13 -0.27 -6.07
CA THR A 126 0.24 -0.81 -5.94
C THR A 126 0.55 -1.86 -6.99
N ALA A 127 -0.41 -2.73 -7.33
CA ALA A 127 -0.27 -3.69 -8.42
C ALA A 127 -0.13 -3.01 -9.79
N SER A 128 -0.97 -2.01 -10.08
CA SER A 128 -0.93 -1.26 -11.34
C SER A 128 0.44 -0.62 -11.61
N LEU A 129 1.13 -0.10 -10.59
CA LEU A 129 2.49 0.44 -10.74
C LEU A 129 3.54 -0.61 -11.14
N LEU A 130 3.32 -1.87 -10.80
CA LEU A 130 4.23 -2.98 -11.10
C LEU A 130 3.93 -3.62 -12.46
N GLU A 131 2.70 -3.49 -12.96
CA GLU A 131 2.25 -4.11 -14.21
C GLU A 131 2.33 -3.19 -15.43
N ARG A 132 2.13 -1.88 -15.27
CA ARG A 132 2.00 -0.92 -16.39
C ARG A 132 2.55 0.46 -16.05
N LYS A 133 2.72 1.30 -17.09
CA LYS A 133 3.32 2.64 -16.96
C LYS A 133 2.32 3.80 -17.01
N ASP A 134 1.16 3.58 -17.62
CA ASP A 134 0.10 4.59 -17.74
C ASP A 134 -0.82 4.56 -16.50
N VAL A 135 -0.21 4.82 -15.34
CA VAL A 135 -0.88 4.83 -14.03
C VAL A 135 -0.98 6.25 -13.47
N ILE A 136 -2.19 6.63 -13.07
CA ILE A 136 -2.45 7.83 -12.26
C ILE A 136 -3.02 7.38 -10.93
N ILE A 137 -2.33 7.69 -9.83
CA ILE A 137 -2.84 7.43 -8.49
C ILE A 137 -3.30 8.74 -7.87
N VAL A 138 -4.57 8.83 -7.48
CA VAL A 138 -5.06 9.92 -6.64
C VAL A 138 -4.98 9.49 -5.18
N ALA A 139 -4.21 10.22 -4.38
CA ALA A 139 -3.88 9.84 -3.01
C ALA A 139 -4.12 10.96 -1.99
N SER A 140 -4.36 10.56 -0.75
CA SER A 140 -4.20 11.47 0.40
C SER A 140 -2.77 11.41 0.93
N VAL A 141 -2.49 12.06 2.07
CA VAL A 141 -1.24 11.84 2.82
C VAL A 141 -0.98 10.38 3.19
N SER A 142 -1.92 9.45 2.97
CA SER A 142 -1.61 8.02 3.09
C SER A 142 -0.45 7.56 2.20
N CYS A 143 -0.14 8.26 1.10
CA CYS A 143 0.98 7.92 0.22
C CYS A 143 2.37 8.10 0.85
N ILE A 144 2.49 8.84 1.96
CA ILE A 144 3.74 9.04 2.70
C ILE A 144 3.85 8.14 3.95
N TYR A 145 2.87 7.25 4.17
CA TYR A 145 2.90 6.28 5.27
C TYR A 145 3.55 4.98 4.83
N GLY A 146 4.13 4.28 5.82
CA GLY A 146 4.84 3.03 5.64
C GLY A 146 4.02 1.95 4.93
N LEU A 147 4.65 1.30 3.95
CA LEU A 147 4.27 0.05 3.31
C LEU A 147 5.44 -0.94 3.45
N GLY A 148 5.23 -2.20 3.08
CA GLY A 148 6.33 -3.14 2.88
C GLY A 148 7.21 -2.77 1.69
N SER A 149 8.33 -3.46 1.57
CA SER A 149 9.27 -3.25 0.46
C SER A 149 8.58 -3.53 -0.88
N PRO A 150 8.65 -2.62 -1.86
CA PRO A 150 8.17 -2.89 -3.23
C PRO A 150 8.86 -4.10 -3.85
N GLU A 151 10.14 -4.31 -3.54
CA GLU A 151 10.93 -5.44 -4.02
C GLU A 151 10.40 -6.76 -3.45
N ASP A 152 10.12 -6.83 -2.14
CA ASP A 152 9.53 -8.01 -1.51
C ASP A 152 8.11 -8.27 -2.05
N TYR A 153 7.31 -7.21 -2.17
CA TYR A 153 5.93 -7.30 -2.67
C TYR A 153 5.89 -7.86 -4.10
N TYR A 154 6.83 -7.48 -4.95
CA TYR A 154 6.98 -8.03 -6.30
C TYR A 154 7.58 -9.43 -6.30
N ALA A 155 8.65 -9.67 -5.55
CA ALA A 155 9.37 -10.95 -5.54
C ALA A 155 8.51 -12.10 -4.99
N LEU A 156 7.60 -11.80 -4.07
CA LEU A 156 6.67 -12.77 -3.51
C LEU A 156 5.46 -13.03 -4.41
N ALA A 157 5.19 -12.19 -5.40
CA ALA A 157 4.04 -12.36 -6.28
C ALA A 157 4.07 -13.72 -7.01
N VAL A 158 2.91 -14.38 -7.07
CA VAL A 158 2.78 -15.69 -7.71
C VAL A 158 2.45 -15.50 -9.18
N SER A 159 3.43 -15.73 -10.04
CA SER A 159 3.26 -15.69 -11.49
C SER A 159 2.83 -17.07 -12.02
N LEU A 160 1.67 -17.14 -12.68
CA LEU A 160 1.11 -18.35 -13.27
C LEU A 160 0.95 -18.19 -14.78
N ARG A 161 1.29 -19.24 -15.54
CA ARG A 161 1.12 -19.31 -17.00
C ARG A 161 0.59 -20.68 -17.39
N PRO A 162 -0.25 -20.80 -18.44
CA PRO A 162 -0.51 -22.09 -19.07
C PRO A 162 0.82 -22.77 -19.44
N GLN A 163 0.85 -24.11 -19.36
CA GLN A 163 2.02 -24.98 -19.60
C GLN A 163 3.15 -24.87 -18.57
N MET A 164 2.93 -24.15 -17.46
CA MET A 164 3.89 -24.13 -16.36
C MET A 164 3.83 -25.45 -15.60
N GLU A 165 4.96 -26.15 -15.50
CA GLU A 165 5.14 -27.31 -14.62
C GLU A 165 5.23 -26.84 -13.16
N ILE A 166 4.10 -26.89 -12.46
CA ILE A 166 3.98 -26.60 -11.03
C ILE A 166 2.81 -27.40 -10.47
N SER A 167 3.04 -28.10 -9.36
CA SER A 167 1.96 -28.87 -8.75
C SER A 167 0.93 -27.94 -8.11
N ARG A 168 -0.31 -28.40 -8.06
CA ARG A 168 -1.39 -27.68 -7.38
C ARG A 168 -0.99 -27.29 -5.96
N ASP A 169 -0.46 -28.24 -5.19
CA ASP A 169 -0.12 -28.04 -3.78
C ASP A 169 1.03 -27.04 -3.59
N GLN A 170 1.95 -26.94 -4.55
CA GLN A 170 2.96 -25.87 -4.58
C GLN A 170 2.33 -24.49 -4.77
N VAL A 171 1.33 -24.35 -5.64
CA VAL A 171 0.59 -23.09 -5.80
C VAL A 171 -0.15 -22.72 -4.52
N LEU A 172 -0.84 -23.68 -3.88
CA LEU A 172 -1.55 -23.43 -2.62
C LEU A 172 -0.61 -22.94 -1.52
N LYS A 173 0.57 -23.58 -1.38
CA LYS A 173 1.59 -23.16 -0.41
C LYS A 173 2.04 -21.73 -0.67
N LYS A 174 2.36 -21.40 -1.93
CA LYS A 174 2.77 -20.05 -2.30
C LYS A 174 1.68 -19.01 -2.00
N LEU A 175 0.41 -19.32 -2.24
CA LEU A 175 -0.72 -18.44 -1.91
C LEU A 175 -0.82 -18.17 -0.41
N VAL A 176 -0.65 -19.20 0.43
CA VAL A 176 -0.62 -19.04 1.90
C VAL A 176 0.58 -18.18 2.33
N ASP A 177 1.75 -18.41 1.73
CA ASP A 177 2.96 -17.61 2.04
C ASP A 177 2.75 -16.11 1.75
N ILE A 178 1.90 -15.77 0.77
CA ILE A 178 1.50 -14.38 0.45
C ILE A 178 0.18 -13.92 1.07
N GLN A 179 -0.18 -14.52 2.21
CA GLN A 179 -1.30 -14.14 3.09
C GLN A 179 -2.70 -14.38 2.50
N TYR A 180 -2.85 -15.29 1.54
CA TYR A 180 -4.18 -15.71 1.12
C TYR A 180 -4.71 -16.83 2.02
N GLU A 181 -6.01 -16.78 2.31
CA GLU A 181 -6.68 -17.77 3.14
C GLU A 181 -7.43 -18.80 2.29
N ARG A 182 -7.31 -20.07 2.66
CA ARG A 182 -8.13 -21.12 2.05
C ARG A 182 -9.53 -21.09 2.63
N ASN A 183 -10.55 -20.87 1.79
CA ASN A 183 -11.93 -20.86 2.24
C ASN A 183 -12.89 -21.48 1.20
N GLU A 184 -13.42 -22.67 1.52
CA GLU A 184 -14.34 -23.41 0.63
C GLU A 184 -15.78 -22.89 0.71
N THR A 185 -16.16 -22.27 1.83
CA THR A 185 -17.55 -21.85 2.13
C THR A 185 -17.85 -20.45 1.60
N THR A 186 -16.93 -19.51 1.86
CA THR A 186 -17.08 -18.10 1.48
C THR A 186 -15.92 -17.66 0.60
N PHE A 187 -16.24 -17.24 -0.62
CA PHE A 187 -15.25 -16.85 -1.62
C PHE A 187 -15.24 -15.33 -1.81
N PHE A 188 -14.35 -14.67 -1.07
CA PHE A 188 -14.12 -13.23 -1.10
C PHE A 188 -12.66 -12.93 -1.47
N ARG A 189 -12.34 -11.67 -1.74
CA ARG A 189 -10.97 -11.21 -2.06
C ARG A 189 -9.98 -11.66 -0.98
N GLY A 190 -8.77 -12.01 -1.40
CA GLY A 190 -7.74 -12.55 -0.50
C GLY A 190 -7.92 -14.03 -0.17
N ASN A 191 -8.94 -14.71 -0.71
CA ASN A 191 -9.14 -16.15 -0.49
C ASN A 191 -8.87 -16.97 -1.76
N PHE A 192 -8.61 -18.26 -1.54
CA PHE A 192 -8.65 -19.27 -2.59
C PHE A 192 -9.44 -20.51 -2.15
N ARG A 193 -9.90 -21.29 -3.11
CA ARG A 193 -10.61 -22.57 -2.87
C ARG A 193 -10.23 -23.63 -3.90
N VAL A 194 -10.44 -24.89 -3.56
CA VAL A 194 -9.98 -26.02 -4.38
C VAL A 194 -11.15 -26.96 -4.72
N ARG A 195 -11.33 -27.23 -6.01
CA ARG A 195 -12.36 -28.14 -6.52
C ARG A 195 -11.73 -29.15 -7.47
N GLY A 196 -11.28 -30.28 -6.91
CA GLY A 196 -10.54 -31.30 -7.67
C GLY A 196 -9.22 -30.73 -8.19
N ASP A 197 -9.09 -30.65 -9.51
CA ASP A 197 -7.90 -30.14 -10.22
C ASP A 197 -8.02 -28.65 -10.55
N VAL A 198 -8.98 -27.95 -9.95
CA VAL A 198 -9.21 -26.52 -10.14
C VAL A 198 -8.90 -25.76 -8.87
N VAL A 199 -8.08 -24.72 -8.99
CA VAL A 199 -7.84 -23.73 -7.94
C VAL A 199 -8.48 -22.42 -8.38
N GLU A 200 -9.43 -21.94 -7.58
CA GLU A 200 -10.01 -20.61 -7.79
C GLU A 200 -9.41 -19.64 -6.77
N ILE A 201 -8.87 -18.52 -7.27
CA ILE A 201 -8.15 -17.52 -6.50
C ILE A 201 -8.88 -16.20 -6.70
N PHE A 202 -9.18 -15.48 -5.61
CA PHE A 202 -9.78 -14.16 -5.68
C PHE A 202 -8.71 -13.11 -5.30
N PRO A 203 -8.06 -12.45 -6.28
CA PRO A 203 -7.00 -11.48 -6.02
C PRO A 203 -7.46 -10.34 -5.09
N ALA A 204 -6.58 -9.91 -4.18
CA ALA A 204 -6.88 -8.84 -3.22
C ALA A 204 -7.18 -7.47 -3.86
N SER A 205 -6.68 -7.24 -5.08
CA SER A 205 -6.86 -6.01 -5.87
C SER A 205 -8.18 -5.96 -6.67
N ASN A 206 -8.91 -7.07 -6.80
CA ASN A 206 -10.08 -7.17 -7.68
C ASN A 206 -11.40 -7.25 -6.91
N SER A 207 -12.50 -6.80 -7.53
CA SER A 207 -13.86 -6.86 -6.95
C SER A 207 -14.77 -7.90 -7.60
N ASP A 208 -14.55 -8.17 -8.87
CA ASP A 208 -15.49 -8.88 -9.75
C ASP A 208 -14.78 -9.82 -10.71
N HIS A 209 -13.45 -9.91 -10.63
CA HIS A 209 -12.61 -10.74 -11.49
C HIS A 209 -11.77 -11.68 -10.62
N ALA A 210 -12.18 -12.94 -10.55
CA ALA A 210 -11.45 -14.03 -9.93
C ALA A 210 -10.75 -14.88 -11.00
N LEU A 211 -9.71 -15.59 -10.60
CA LEU A 211 -8.93 -16.47 -11.46
C LEU A 211 -9.30 -17.91 -11.19
N ARG A 212 -9.56 -18.67 -12.25
CA ARG A 212 -9.68 -20.13 -12.24
C ARG A 212 -8.47 -20.74 -12.93
N VAL A 213 -7.66 -21.47 -12.17
CA VAL A 213 -6.48 -22.17 -12.63
C VAL A 213 -6.80 -23.65 -12.68
N GLU A 214 -6.80 -24.23 -13.88
CA GLU A 214 -7.08 -25.64 -14.11
C GLU A 214 -5.78 -26.40 -14.34
N PHE A 215 -5.60 -27.53 -13.65
CA PHE A 215 -4.41 -28.35 -13.68
C PHE A 215 -4.65 -29.66 -14.44
N PHE A 216 -3.60 -30.17 -15.07
CA PHE A 216 -3.51 -31.53 -15.61
C PHE A 216 -2.27 -32.21 -15.01
N GLY A 217 -2.47 -32.93 -13.90
CA GLY A 217 -1.34 -33.41 -13.09
C GLY A 217 -0.59 -32.23 -12.45
N ASP A 218 0.71 -32.12 -12.73
CA ASP A 218 1.58 -31.05 -12.23
C ASP A 218 1.84 -29.95 -13.28
N GLU A 219 0.93 -29.78 -14.24
CA GLU A 219 0.99 -28.73 -15.27
C GLU A 219 -0.29 -27.87 -15.22
N ILE A 220 -0.15 -26.56 -15.41
CA ILE A 220 -1.30 -25.66 -15.59
C ILE A 220 -1.82 -25.81 -17.02
N ASP A 221 -3.02 -26.37 -17.20
CA ASP A 221 -3.66 -26.48 -18.52
C ASP A 221 -4.12 -25.11 -19.03
N ARG A 222 -4.92 -24.40 -18.21
CA ARG A 222 -5.42 -23.08 -18.59
C ARG A 222 -5.75 -22.20 -17.39
N ILE A 223 -5.73 -20.90 -17.65
CA ILE A 223 -6.15 -19.86 -16.70
C ILE A 223 -7.32 -19.10 -17.31
N VAL A 224 -8.39 -18.97 -16.54
CA VAL A 224 -9.63 -18.31 -16.94
C VAL A 224 -9.98 -17.25 -15.92
N GLU A 225 -10.43 -16.09 -16.38
CA GLU A 225 -10.99 -15.06 -15.52
C GLU A 225 -12.51 -15.14 -15.54
N PHE A 226 -13.12 -15.04 -14.36
CA PHE A 226 -14.55 -15.19 -14.19
C PHE A 226 -15.10 -14.30 -13.07
N ASN A 227 -16.40 -14.04 -13.12
CA ASN A 227 -17.11 -13.33 -12.08
C ASN A 227 -17.39 -14.25 -10.88
N PRO A 228 -16.87 -13.97 -9.67
CA PRO A 228 -17.05 -14.83 -8.51
C PRO A 228 -18.49 -14.93 -8.01
N MET A 229 -19.34 -13.94 -8.35
CA MET A 229 -20.74 -13.87 -7.93
C MET A 229 -21.69 -14.54 -8.92
N THR A 230 -21.49 -14.32 -10.24
CA THR A 230 -22.39 -14.85 -11.28
C THR A 230 -21.87 -16.13 -11.92
N GLY A 231 -20.56 -16.40 -11.83
CA GLY A 231 -19.89 -17.50 -12.52
C GLY A 231 -19.62 -17.24 -14.02
N GLU A 232 -19.97 -16.05 -14.52
CA GLU A 232 -19.72 -15.65 -15.91
C GLU A 232 -18.22 -15.67 -16.22
N VAL A 233 -17.85 -16.27 -17.35
CA VAL A 233 -16.45 -16.34 -17.78
C VAL A 233 -16.15 -15.18 -18.73
N PHE A 234 -15.18 -14.34 -18.36
CA PHE A 234 -14.78 -13.19 -19.17
C PHE A 234 -13.79 -13.56 -20.28
N GLY A 235 -12.92 -14.53 -20.02
CA GLY A 235 -11.97 -14.99 -21.04
C GLY A 235 -10.78 -15.76 -20.48
N ARG A 236 -9.93 -16.22 -21.40
CA ARG A 236 -8.67 -16.90 -21.07
C ARG A 236 -7.55 -15.89 -20.83
N ARG A 237 -6.66 -16.21 -19.89
CA ARG A 237 -5.46 -15.44 -19.59
C ARG A 237 -4.23 -16.25 -19.96
N VAL A 238 -3.29 -15.61 -20.67
CA VAL A 238 -1.99 -16.21 -21.05
C VAL A 238 -0.96 -16.10 -19.93
N HIS A 239 -1.22 -15.22 -18.97
CA HIS A 239 -0.40 -14.98 -17.79
C HIS A 239 -1.29 -14.34 -16.72
N ALA A 240 -1.05 -14.69 -15.46
CA ALA A 240 -1.66 -14.05 -14.31
C ALA A 240 -0.60 -13.83 -13.23
N MET A 241 -0.59 -12.64 -12.64
CA MET A 241 0.25 -12.31 -11.49
C MET A 241 -0.66 -12.11 -10.28
N ILE A 242 -0.44 -12.88 -9.23
CA ILE A 242 -1.19 -12.79 -7.98
C ILE A 242 -0.28 -12.11 -6.95
N PHE A 243 -0.56 -10.85 -6.66
CA PHE A 243 0.15 -10.09 -5.64
C PHE A 243 -0.29 -10.47 -4.22
N PRO A 244 0.57 -10.24 -3.22
CA PRO A 244 0.25 -10.50 -1.81
C PRO A 244 -1.04 -9.82 -1.33
N ALA A 245 -1.78 -10.51 -0.45
CA ALA A 245 -3.00 -10.00 0.15
C ALA A 245 -2.76 -9.00 1.31
N SER A 246 -1.51 -8.63 1.55
CA SER A 246 -1.10 -7.63 2.54
C SER A 246 0.08 -6.81 1.99
N HIS A 247 0.11 -5.51 2.28
CA HIS A 247 1.27 -4.66 1.97
C HIS A 247 2.46 -4.90 2.90
N PHE A 248 2.28 -5.57 4.03
CA PHE A 248 3.36 -5.93 4.96
C PHE A 248 3.60 -7.43 4.88
N VAL A 249 4.29 -7.86 3.83
CA VAL A 249 4.65 -9.26 3.60
C VAL A 249 6.17 -9.37 3.47
N THR A 250 6.74 -10.46 3.97
CA THR A 250 8.13 -10.83 3.77
C THR A 250 8.27 -12.36 3.89
N THR A 251 9.48 -12.89 3.71
CA THR A 251 9.72 -14.33 3.81
C THR A 251 9.69 -14.81 5.26
N ARG A 252 9.36 -16.10 5.47
CA ARG A 252 9.41 -16.71 6.81
C ARG A 252 10.81 -16.65 7.43
N GLU A 253 11.84 -16.80 6.61
CA GLU A 253 13.24 -16.69 7.05
C GLU A 253 13.53 -15.28 7.60
N ARG A 254 13.17 -14.23 6.85
CA ARG A 254 13.34 -12.85 7.30
C ARG A 254 12.54 -12.53 8.56
N MET A 255 11.32 -13.06 8.69
CA MET A 255 10.52 -12.90 9.91
C MET A 255 11.19 -13.51 11.14
N LEU A 256 11.83 -14.67 11.01
CA LEU A 256 12.55 -15.31 12.13
C LEU A 256 13.82 -14.56 12.51
N GLU A 257 14.56 -14.04 11.54
CA GLU A 257 15.70 -13.15 11.80
C GLU A 257 15.25 -11.88 12.53
N ALA A 258 14.21 -11.22 12.01
CA ALA A 258 13.62 -10.03 12.62
C ALA A 258 13.18 -10.31 14.06
N ALA A 259 12.62 -11.49 14.35
CA ALA A 259 12.26 -11.89 15.71
C ALA A 259 13.49 -11.95 16.65
N GLY A 260 14.64 -12.42 16.16
CA GLY A 260 15.89 -12.42 16.93
C GLY A 260 16.41 -11.00 17.19
N GLU A 261 16.34 -10.11 16.20
CA GLU A 261 16.72 -8.70 16.33
C GLU A 261 15.82 -7.94 17.31
N ILE A 262 14.51 -8.19 17.27
CA ILE A 262 13.51 -7.63 18.19
C ILE A 262 13.77 -8.12 19.63
N GLU A 263 14.10 -9.40 19.82
CA GLU A 263 14.43 -9.95 21.13
C GLU A 263 15.69 -9.32 21.73
N LEU A 264 16.69 -9.01 20.89
CA LEU A 264 17.90 -8.30 21.31
C LEU A 264 17.58 -6.87 21.79
N GLU A 265 16.81 -6.09 21.03
CA GLU A 265 16.41 -4.73 21.45
C GLU A 265 15.52 -4.77 22.68
N LEU A 266 14.65 -5.78 22.80
CA LEU A 266 13.85 -5.98 24.00
C LEU A 266 14.73 -6.13 25.25
N GLN A 267 15.76 -6.99 25.18
CA GLN A 267 16.66 -7.19 26.30
C GLN A 267 17.37 -5.89 26.69
N GLN A 268 17.89 -5.16 25.71
CA GLN A 268 18.55 -3.86 25.93
C GLN A 268 17.60 -2.83 26.56
N GLN A 269 16.36 -2.78 26.09
CA GLN A 269 15.37 -1.83 26.59
C GLN A 269 14.89 -2.17 28.01
N VAL A 270 14.73 -3.45 28.33
CA VAL A 270 14.41 -3.92 29.69
C VAL A 270 15.54 -3.57 30.66
N ASP A 271 16.79 -3.84 30.30
CA ASP A 271 17.95 -3.52 31.13
C ASP A 271 18.08 -2.02 31.37
N ARG A 272 17.83 -1.20 30.33
CA ARG A 272 17.77 0.25 30.45
C ARG A 272 16.71 0.69 31.46
N PHE A 273 15.48 0.20 31.34
CA PHE A 273 14.41 0.59 32.27
C PHE A 273 14.71 0.15 33.71
N ASN A 274 15.26 -1.04 33.92
CA ASN A 274 15.68 -1.51 35.25
C ASN A 274 16.76 -0.60 35.85
N ASN A 275 17.77 -0.21 35.07
CA ASN A 275 18.83 0.70 35.51
C ASN A 275 18.31 2.11 35.82
N GLU A 276 17.26 2.57 35.12
CA GLU A 276 16.58 3.85 35.39
C GLU A 276 15.57 3.77 36.55
N GLY A 277 15.37 2.60 37.17
CA GLY A 277 14.38 2.39 38.24
C GLY A 277 12.93 2.32 37.75
N LYS A 278 12.71 2.23 36.43
CA LYS A 278 11.39 2.15 35.75
C LYS A 278 10.90 0.71 35.65
N LEU A 279 10.67 0.08 36.79
CA LEU A 279 10.36 -1.35 36.87
C LEU A 279 9.01 -1.72 36.22
N LEU A 280 8.03 -0.81 36.26
CA LEU A 280 6.71 -1.02 35.65
C LEU A 280 6.80 -1.01 34.13
N GLU A 281 7.52 -0.05 33.56
CA GLU A 281 7.79 0.05 32.13
C GLU A 281 8.57 -1.17 31.63
N ALA A 282 9.59 -1.61 32.39
CA ALA A 282 10.36 -2.82 32.10
C ALA A 282 9.47 -4.08 32.02
N GLN A 283 8.59 -4.27 33.01
CA GLN A 283 7.65 -5.39 33.03
C GLN A 283 6.67 -5.33 31.85
N ARG A 284 6.11 -4.14 31.59
CA ARG A 284 5.14 -3.88 30.53
C ARG A 284 5.70 -4.20 29.15
N ILE A 285 6.89 -3.68 28.81
CA ILE A 285 7.50 -3.90 27.50
C ILE A 285 7.89 -5.36 27.30
N ALA A 286 8.39 -6.01 28.36
CA ALA A 286 8.74 -7.43 28.35
C ALA A 286 7.54 -8.33 28.07
N GLN A 287 6.42 -8.12 28.77
CA GLN A 287 5.23 -8.93 28.59
C GLN A 287 4.65 -8.78 27.18
N ARG A 288 4.48 -7.54 26.72
CA ARG A 288 3.89 -7.28 25.41
C ARG A 288 4.76 -7.79 24.27
N THR A 289 6.05 -7.47 24.29
CA THR A 289 6.94 -7.84 23.18
C THR A 289 7.16 -9.34 23.09
N ARG A 290 7.21 -10.07 24.22
CA ARG A 290 7.31 -11.54 24.21
C ARG A 290 6.08 -12.20 23.60
N TYR A 291 4.88 -11.71 23.91
CA TYR A 291 3.66 -12.18 23.27
C TYR A 291 3.68 -11.94 21.76
N ASP A 292 4.07 -10.73 21.34
CA ASP A 292 4.18 -10.41 19.91
C ASP A 292 5.25 -11.29 19.21
N LEU A 293 6.37 -11.61 19.87
CA LEU A 293 7.41 -12.51 19.38
C LEU A 293 6.94 -13.97 19.26
N GLU A 294 6.16 -14.48 20.20
CA GLU A 294 5.55 -15.81 20.11
C GLU A 294 4.63 -15.91 18.89
N MET A 295 3.77 -14.91 18.70
CA MET A 295 2.88 -14.82 17.54
C MET A 295 3.66 -14.75 16.22
N ILE A 296 4.74 -13.96 16.16
CA ILE A 296 5.62 -13.88 14.98
C ILE A 296 6.27 -15.23 14.67
N ARG A 297 6.75 -15.98 15.68
CA ARG A 297 7.44 -17.27 15.48
C ARG A 297 6.50 -18.39 15.02
N GLU A 298 5.32 -18.46 15.62
CA GLU A 298 4.35 -19.53 15.36
C GLU A 298 3.49 -19.26 14.13
N VAL A 299 2.97 -18.02 13.99
CA VAL A 299 1.98 -17.65 12.98
C VAL A 299 2.62 -16.85 11.83
N GLY A 300 3.76 -16.20 12.05
CA GLY A 300 4.35 -15.28 11.08
C GLY A 300 3.72 -13.88 11.08
N TYR A 301 2.82 -13.60 12.02
CA TYR A 301 2.10 -12.33 12.11
C TYR A 301 1.70 -12.03 13.56
N CYS A 302 1.62 -10.74 13.93
CA CYS A 302 1.06 -10.28 15.20
C CYS A 302 0.21 -9.02 15.02
N LYS A 303 -0.67 -8.72 15.99
CA LYS A 303 -1.45 -7.47 15.96
C LYS A 303 -0.52 -6.28 16.18
N GLY A 304 -0.51 -5.34 15.23
CA GLY A 304 0.38 -4.18 15.33
C GLY A 304 1.78 -4.45 14.78
N ILE A 305 1.92 -5.43 13.87
CA ILE A 305 3.17 -5.81 13.21
C ILE A 305 3.92 -4.63 12.58
N GLU A 306 3.21 -3.57 12.19
CA GLU A 306 3.80 -2.36 11.62
C GLU A 306 4.80 -1.67 12.56
N ASN A 307 4.68 -1.88 13.88
CA ASN A 307 5.63 -1.34 14.87
C ASN A 307 7.00 -2.02 14.81
N TYR A 308 7.09 -3.19 14.17
CA TYR A 308 8.32 -3.93 13.93
C TYR A 308 8.83 -3.79 12.49
N SER A 309 8.19 -2.93 11.68
CA SER A 309 8.47 -2.81 10.23
C SER A 309 9.93 -2.56 9.89
N ARG A 310 10.70 -1.83 10.71
CA ARG A 310 12.15 -1.66 10.52
C ARG A 310 12.86 -3.00 10.39
N TYR A 311 12.63 -3.89 11.34
CA TYR A 311 13.22 -5.22 11.34
C TYR A 311 12.69 -6.04 10.19
N ILE A 312 11.38 -6.07 9.97
CA ILE A 312 10.76 -6.87 8.90
C ILE A 312 11.37 -6.51 7.53
N THR A 313 11.64 -5.23 7.29
CA THR A 313 12.22 -4.73 6.03
C THR A 313 13.74 -4.66 6.00
N GLY A 314 14.43 -5.07 7.07
CA GLY A 314 15.91 -5.09 7.13
C GLY A 314 16.56 -3.70 7.08
N ARG A 315 15.82 -2.64 7.41
CA ARG A 315 16.29 -1.25 7.36
C ARG A 315 17.14 -0.90 8.58
N ALA A 316 18.10 0.00 8.39
CA ALA A 316 18.91 0.53 9.48
C ALA A 316 18.09 1.47 10.39
N PRO A 317 18.47 1.62 11.69
CA PRO A 317 17.84 2.61 12.57
C PRO A 317 17.83 4.02 11.98
N GLY A 318 16.68 4.69 12.03
CA GLY A 318 16.48 6.03 11.48
C GLY A 318 16.18 6.10 9.98
N GLU A 319 16.39 5.02 9.20
CA GLU A 319 16.03 5.01 7.78
C GLU A 319 14.51 5.25 7.60
N PRO A 320 14.10 5.99 6.55
CA PRO A 320 12.69 6.17 6.23
C PRO A 320 12.05 4.83 5.81
N PRO A 321 10.77 4.60 6.12
CA PRO A 321 10.07 3.43 5.61
C PRO A 321 9.80 3.55 4.11
N TYR A 322 9.61 2.41 3.46
CA TYR A 322 9.04 2.38 2.13
C TYR A 322 7.62 2.93 2.17
N THR A 323 7.23 3.63 1.13
CA THR A 323 5.93 4.28 0.98
C THR A 323 5.40 4.05 -0.42
N LEU A 324 4.21 4.58 -0.73
CA LEU A 324 3.70 4.50 -2.08
C LEU A 324 4.65 5.14 -3.10
N MET A 325 5.40 6.18 -2.71
CA MET A 325 6.35 6.85 -3.60
C MET A 325 7.50 5.95 -4.05
N ASP A 326 7.86 4.93 -3.26
CA ASP A 326 8.92 3.97 -3.61
C ASP A 326 8.45 2.91 -4.62
N PHE A 327 7.14 2.75 -4.81
CA PHE A 327 6.57 1.91 -5.87
C PHE A 327 6.58 2.61 -7.24
N PHE A 328 6.70 3.93 -7.27
CA PHE A 328 6.76 4.67 -8.52
C PHE A 328 8.16 4.57 -9.16
N PRO A 329 8.24 4.60 -10.50
CA PRO A 329 9.53 4.72 -11.17
C PRO A 329 10.14 6.11 -10.95
N LYS A 330 11.45 6.21 -11.16
CA LYS A 330 12.24 7.44 -10.89
C LYS A 330 11.76 8.68 -11.66
N ASP A 331 11.10 8.47 -12.80
CA ASP A 331 10.51 9.51 -13.62
C ASP A 331 9.05 9.79 -13.25
N MET A 332 8.57 9.53 -12.03
CA MET A 332 7.20 9.90 -11.67
C MET A 332 6.95 11.41 -11.74
N LEU A 333 5.69 11.79 -11.95
CA LEU A 333 5.20 13.16 -11.82
C LEU A 333 4.35 13.28 -10.54
N LEU A 334 4.57 14.32 -9.74
CA LEU A 334 3.77 14.61 -8.54
C LEU A 334 3.00 15.92 -8.73
N PHE A 335 1.68 15.84 -8.69
CA PHE A 335 0.82 17.01 -8.50
C PHE A 335 0.41 17.10 -7.04
N MET A 336 0.59 18.28 -6.44
CA MET A 336 0.06 18.60 -5.11
C MET A 336 -1.12 19.54 -5.26
N ASP A 337 -2.34 18.98 -5.22
CA ASP A 337 -3.54 19.79 -5.29
C ASP A 337 -3.72 20.59 -4.00
N GLU A 338 -4.22 21.82 -4.15
CA GLU A 338 -4.32 22.82 -3.09
C GLU A 338 -3.04 22.88 -2.23
N SER A 339 -1.89 23.09 -2.90
CA SER A 339 -0.54 23.02 -2.31
C SER A 339 -0.34 23.86 -1.04
N HIS A 340 -1.04 24.98 -0.93
CA HIS A 340 -1.03 25.83 0.26
C HIS A 340 -1.53 25.10 1.54
N ILE A 341 -2.35 24.05 1.39
CA ILE A 341 -2.80 23.16 2.46
C ILE A 341 -1.98 21.87 2.47
N SER A 342 -1.89 21.17 1.34
CA SER A 342 -1.31 19.82 1.28
C SER A 342 0.16 19.78 1.69
N VAL A 343 0.97 20.79 1.32
CA VAL A 343 2.40 20.86 1.73
C VAL A 343 2.55 20.98 3.25
N SER A 344 1.74 21.83 3.89
CA SER A 344 1.76 22.02 5.34
C SER A 344 1.28 20.77 6.08
N GLN A 345 0.25 20.11 5.54
CA GLN A 345 -0.29 18.87 6.09
C GLN A 345 0.75 17.74 6.05
N VAL A 346 1.41 17.52 4.91
CA VAL A 346 2.49 16.54 4.73
C VAL A 346 3.56 16.72 5.80
N ARG A 347 4.02 17.95 6.02
CA ARG A 347 5.03 18.27 7.05
C ARG A 347 4.56 17.93 8.47
N GLY A 348 3.28 18.14 8.76
CA GLY A 348 2.70 17.91 10.09
C GLY A 348 2.61 16.44 10.48
N MET A 349 2.52 15.52 9.51
CA MET A 349 2.25 14.10 9.78
C MET A 349 3.36 13.44 10.62
N TYR A 350 4.63 13.70 10.31
CA TYR A 350 5.76 13.13 11.05
C TYR A 350 5.81 13.62 12.51
N ALA A 351 5.64 14.94 12.73
CA ALA A 351 5.73 15.52 14.07
C ALA A 351 4.63 15.00 15.00
N GLY A 352 3.41 14.86 14.49
CA GLY A 352 2.28 14.31 15.23
C GLY A 352 2.48 12.83 15.58
N ASP A 353 2.93 12.02 14.61
CA ASP A 353 3.19 10.60 14.82
C ASP A 353 4.30 10.37 15.85
N ARG A 354 5.42 11.09 15.72
CA ARG A 354 6.55 10.98 16.64
C ARG A 354 6.19 11.37 18.06
N SER A 355 5.46 12.49 18.26
CA SER A 355 5.02 12.94 19.58
C SER A 355 4.20 11.87 20.29
N ARG A 356 3.23 11.26 19.58
CA ARG A 356 2.39 10.18 20.10
C ARG A 356 3.21 8.93 20.46
N LYS A 357 4.09 8.49 19.55
CA LYS A 357 4.89 7.27 19.75
C LYS A 357 5.97 7.43 20.80
N GLN A 358 6.51 8.63 20.99
CA GLN A 358 7.51 8.89 22.02
C GLN A 358 6.95 8.55 23.41
N ASN A 359 5.71 8.95 23.71
CA ASN A 359 5.05 8.56 24.96
C ASN A 359 4.88 7.03 25.09
N LEU A 360 4.55 6.32 24.01
CA LEU A 360 4.45 4.86 24.06
C LEU A 360 5.81 4.22 24.37
N VAL A 361 6.89 4.75 23.82
CA VAL A 361 8.26 4.25 24.06
C VAL A 361 8.71 4.58 25.48
N ASP A 362 8.57 5.83 25.91
CA ASP A 362 9.05 6.32 27.20
C ASP A 362 8.41 5.59 28.39
N TYR A 363 7.16 5.14 28.20
CA TYR A 363 6.39 4.40 29.19
C TYR A 363 6.29 2.90 28.87
N GLY A 364 7.18 2.33 28.05
CA GLY A 364 7.31 0.88 27.90
C GLY A 364 6.13 0.16 27.24
N PHE A 365 5.32 0.84 26.43
CA PHE A 365 4.28 0.21 25.60
C PHE A 365 4.83 -0.29 24.26
N ARG A 366 5.87 0.35 23.73
CA ARG A 366 6.52 -0.03 22.46
C ARG A 366 8.05 0.10 22.55
N LEU A 367 8.75 -0.68 21.73
CA LEU A 367 10.21 -0.57 21.60
C LEU A 367 10.61 0.74 20.88
N PRO A 368 11.84 1.25 21.08
CA PRO A 368 12.34 2.42 20.37
C PRO A 368 12.23 2.31 18.84
N SER A 369 12.43 1.11 18.27
CA SER A 369 12.24 0.83 16.84
C SER A 369 10.87 1.21 16.29
N ALA A 370 9.83 1.30 17.13
CA ALA A 370 8.49 1.68 16.69
C ALA A 370 8.45 3.11 16.14
N LEU A 371 9.41 3.97 16.51
CA LEU A 371 9.59 5.32 15.97
C LEU A 371 10.08 5.33 14.52
N ASP A 372 10.72 4.25 14.06
CA ASP A 372 11.20 4.10 12.68
C ASP A 372 10.09 3.68 11.69
N ASN A 373 8.93 3.26 12.22
CA ASN A 373 7.69 3.21 11.45
C ASN A 373 7.04 4.59 11.50
N ARG A 374 7.21 5.41 10.47
CA ARG A 374 6.79 6.82 10.52
C ARG A 374 6.40 7.34 9.15
N PRO A 375 5.62 8.42 9.05
CA PRO A 375 5.53 9.17 7.81
C PRO A 375 6.93 9.66 7.37
N LEU A 376 7.11 9.84 6.06
CA LEU A 376 8.38 10.34 5.48
C LEU A 376 8.89 11.63 6.10
#